data_AF-A0A920S1P7-F1
#
_entry.id   AF-A0A920S1P7-F1
#
_cell.length_a   1.000
_cell.length_b   1.000
_cell.length_c   1.000
_cell.angle_alpha   90.00
_cell.angle_beta   90.00
_cell.angle_gamma   90.00
#
_symmetry.space_group_name_H-M   'P 1'
#
loop_
_entity.id
_entity.type
_entity.pdbx_description
1 polymer ?
#
loop_
_entity_poly.entity_id
_entity_poly.type
_entity_poly.pdbx_seq_one_letter_code
_entity_poly.pdbx_strand_id
1 'polypeptide(L)'
;MVCSYNWFYWSYIILNPDFSNFDYLSLTPIFCAFCYSLSMIIIKKTSDKDSVYTQTFTFYLGAIIISSIFYFIIGDGQYNTKDHPASQFIFKEWFTDLKASMLLMIAPGSQLLCFYSFFTAYSIASPAVVSPFEYSILLWSSLSGWIFFNEIPNLQTIVGIFIIVISGIYIFFP
;
A
#
# COMPACT_ATOMS: atom_id res chain seq x y z
N MET A 1 22.43 -6.90 -2.96
CA MET A 1 22.45 -7.14 -1.50
C MET A 1 22.74 -5.87 -0.70
N VAL A 2 23.80 -5.09 -1.00
CA VAL A 2 24.13 -3.85 -0.26
C VAL A 2 22.99 -2.82 -0.24
N CYS A 3 22.29 -2.65 -1.37
CA CYS A 3 21.17 -1.72 -1.51
C CYS A 3 19.99 -2.06 -0.58
N SER A 4 19.70 -3.35 -0.36
CA SER A 4 18.62 -3.82 0.51
C SER A 4 18.90 -3.56 2.00
N TYR A 5 20.15 -3.66 2.45
CA TYR A 5 20.51 -3.40 3.86
C TYR A 5 20.41 -1.92 4.23
N ASN A 6 20.90 -1.04 3.36
CA ASN A 6 20.76 0.40 3.57
C ASN A 6 19.29 0.81 3.66
N TRP A 7 18.43 0.19 2.86
CA TRP A 7 16.99 0.44 2.86
C TRP A 7 16.32 0.17 4.22
N PHE A 8 16.60 -0.99 4.82
CA PHE A 8 16.05 -1.35 6.14
C PHE A 8 16.49 -0.37 7.22
N TYR A 9 17.77 0.00 7.24
CA TYR A 9 18.31 0.94 8.22
C TYR A 9 17.64 2.32 8.11
N TRP A 10 17.44 2.82 6.89
CA TRP A 10 16.77 4.10 6.66
C TRP A 10 15.28 4.08 7.02
N SER A 11 14.57 3.00 6.70
CA SER A 11 13.16 2.85 7.11
C SER A 11 13.00 2.91 8.63
N TYR A 12 13.95 2.34 9.39
CA TYR A 12 13.93 2.38 10.85
C TYR A 12 14.13 3.79 11.41
N ILE A 13 15.03 4.58 10.80
CA ILE A 13 15.27 5.97 11.19
C ILE A 13 14.04 6.84 10.93
N ILE A 14 13.37 6.66 9.78
CA ILE A 14 12.17 7.43 9.42
C ILE A 14 10.98 7.06 10.31
N LEU A 15 10.81 5.77 10.62
CA LEU A 15 9.70 5.29 11.43
C LEU A 15 9.76 5.75 12.89
N ASN A 16 10.95 6.13 13.38
CA ASN A 16 11.23 6.54 14.75
C ASN A 16 10.30 5.86 15.78
N PRO A 17 10.39 4.52 15.90
CA PRO A 17 9.38 3.75 16.61
C PRO A 17 9.43 4.07 18.10
N ASP A 18 8.41 4.78 18.59
CA ASP A 18 8.19 4.96 20.02
C ASP A 18 7.37 3.79 20.56
N PHE A 19 7.98 2.98 21.43
CA PHE A 19 7.35 1.80 22.04
C PHE A 19 6.64 2.11 23.37
N SER A 20 6.55 3.39 23.76
CA SER A 20 5.95 3.80 25.04
C SER A 20 4.44 3.52 25.15
N ASN A 21 3.73 3.46 24.02
CA ASN A 21 2.28 3.23 23.93
C ASN A 21 1.95 2.18 22.86
N PHE A 22 2.34 0.92 23.11
CA PHE A 22 2.08 -0.16 22.17
C PHE A 22 0.59 -0.58 22.18
N ASP A 23 -0.15 -0.19 21.15
CA ASP A 23 -1.55 -0.56 20.92
C ASP A 23 -1.62 -1.69 19.88
N TYR A 24 -2.52 -2.67 20.09
CA TYR A 24 -2.74 -3.78 19.16
C TYR A 24 -3.17 -3.31 17.76
N LEU A 25 -3.83 -2.16 17.65
CA LEU A 25 -4.23 -1.61 16.35
C LEU A 25 -3.01 -1.24 15.47
N SER A 26 -1.85 -0.95 16.06
CA SER A 26 -0.60 -0.65 15.34
C SER A 26 0.00 -1.87 14.63
N LEU A 27 -0.42 -3.10 14.99
CA LEU A 27 0.01 -4.33 14.32
C LEU A 27 -0.70 -4.57 12.97
N THR A 28 -1.88 -3.97 12.78
CA THR A 28 -2.69 -4.10 11.55
C THR A 28 -1.92 -3.79 10.27
N PRO A 29 -1.18 -2.67 10.14
CA PRO A 29 -0.38 -2.39 8.95
C PRO A 29 0.77 -3.38 8.75
N ILE A 30 1.35 -3.94 9.81
CA ILE A 30 2.40 -4.97 9.71
C ILE A 30 1.82 -6.26 9.12
N PHE A 31 0.64 -6.66 9.58
CA PHE A 31 -0.08 -7.81 9.01
C PHE A 31 -0.45 -7.57 7.54
N CYS A 32 -0.92 -6.37 7.19
CA CYS A 32 -1.19 -5.98 5.80
C CYS A 32 0.07 -6.09 4.92
N ALA A 33 1.21 -5.56 5.37
CA ALA A 33 2.47 -5.65 4.64
C ALA A 33 2.94 -7.10 4.43
N PHE A 34 2.77 -7.96 5.43
CA PHE A 34 3.04 -9.39 5.31
C PHE A 34 2.15 -10.07 4.26
N CYS A 35 0.83 -9.84 4.31
CA CYS A 35 -0.11 -10.36 3.32
C CYS A 35 0.18 -9.85 1.91
N TYR A 36 0.57 -8.57 1.78
CA TYR A 36 0.95 -7.96 0.51
C TYR A 36 2.22 -8.59 -0.08
N SER A 37 3.25 -8.82 0.74
CA SER A 37 4.46 -9.51 0.28
C SER A 37 4.17 -10.94 -0.18
N LEU A 38 3.30 -11.65 0.55
CA LEU A 38 2.90 -13.01 0.21
C LEU A 38 2.12 -13.05 -1.11
N SER A 39 1.24 -12.08 -1.36
CA SER A 39 0.49 -12.00 -2.62
C SER A 39 1.41 -11.80 -3.83
N MET A 40 2.44 -10.96 -3.72
CA MET A 40 3.43 -10.78 -4.81
C MET A 40 4.20 -12.06 -5.13
N ILE A 41 4.63 -12.79 -4.11
CA ILE A 41 5.36 -14.05 -4.29
C ILE A 41 4.47 -15.08 -4.99
N ILE A 42 3.18 -15.14 -4.62
CA ILE A 42 2.20 -16.00 -5.31
C ILE A 42 2.04 -15.57 -6.77
N ILE A 43 1.85 -14.28 -7.05
CA ILE A 43 1.72 -13.75 -8.42
C ILE A 43 2.93 -14.17 -9.26
N LYS A 44 4.14 -13.98 -8.73
CA LYS A 44 5.36 -14.36 -9.44
C LYS A 44 5.44 -15.86 -9.69
N LYS A 45 5.10 -16.69 -8.70
CA LYS A 45 5.16 -18.15 -8.81
C LYS A 45 4.09 -18.72 -9.75
N THR A 46 2.92 -18.09 -9.79
CA THR A 46 1.82 -18.47 -10.66
C THR A 46 2.03 -17.94 -12.08
N SER A 47 2.90 -16.94 -12.27
CA SER A 47 3.20 -16.31 -13.57
C SER A 47 3.78 -17.28 -14.59
N ASP A 48 4.44 -18.34 -14.14
CA ASP A 48 5.04 -19.33 -15.04
C ASP A 48 3.98 -20.25 -15.68
N LYS A 49 2.78 -20.33 -15.07
CA LYS A 49 1.72 -21.28 -15.47
C LYS A 49 0.49 -20.60 -16.05
N ASP A 50 0.15 -19.42 -15.54
CA ASP A 50 -1.09 -18.73 -15.87
C ASP A 50 -0.84 -17.43 -16.63
N SER A 51 -1.77 -17.08 -17.52
CA SER A 51 -1.76 -15.77 -18.17
C SER A 51 -2.10 -14.65 -17.16
N VAL A 52 -1.57 -13.45 -17.40
CA VAL A 52 -1.81 -12.26 -16.56
C VAL A 52 -3.32 -11.97 -16.40
N TYR A 53 -4.12 -12.24 -17.44
CA TYR A 53 -5.57 -12.09 -17.41
C TYR A 53 -6.22 -13.02 -16.37
N THR A 54 -5.83 -14.30 -16.37
CA THR A 54 -6.35 -15.31 -15.42
C THR A 54 -5.98 -14.94 -13.98
N GLN A 55 -4.75 -14.48 -13.75
CA GLN A 55 -4.28 -14.07 -12.43
C GLN A 55 -5.04 -12.85 -11.90
N THR A 56 -5.15 -11.82 -12.74
CA THR A 56 -5.84 -10.58 -12.40
C THR A 56 -7.32 -10.85 -12.11
N PHE A 57 -7.97 -11.67 -12.93
CA PHE A 57 -9.36 -12.06 -12.74
C PHE A 57 -9.58 -12.82 -11.42
N THR A 58 -8.74 -13.81 -11.13
CA THR A 58 -8.82 -14.60 -9.89
C THR A 58 -8.60 -13.74 -8.65
N PHE A 59 -7.63 -12.82 -8.71
CA PHE A 59 -7.37 -11.88 -7.63
C PHE A 59 -8.57 -10.96 -7.36
N TYR A 60 -9.19 -10.40 -8.40
CA TYR A 60 -10.38 -9.56 -8.23
C TYR A 60 -11.58 -10.33 -7.72
N LEU A 61 -11.81 -11.56 -8.16
CA LEU A 61 -12.88 -12.40 -7.59
C LEU A 61 -12.64 -12.64 -6.09
N GLY A 62 -11.42 -12.99 -5.70
CA GLY A 62 -11.05 -13.14 -4.29
C GLY A 62 -11.26 -11.85 -3.50
N ALA A 63 -10.83 -10.71 -4.06
CA ALA A 63 -11.00 -9.40 -3.43
C ALA A 63 -12.48 -9.02 -3.27
N ILE A 64 -13.34 -9.29 -4.24
CA ILE A 64 -14.78 -9.05 -4.15
C ILE A 64 -15.41 -9.91 -3.05
N ILE A 65 -15.05 -11.21 -2.98
CA ILE A 65 -15.58 -12.12 -1.95
C ILE A 65 -15.14 -11.66 -0.56
N ILE A 66 -13.85 -11.38 -0.37
CA ILE A 66 -13.30 -10.94 0.92
C ILE A 66 -13.91 -9.58 1.31
N SER A 67 -13.92 -8.61 0.39
CA SER A 67 -14.51 -7.29 0.64
C SER A 67 -15.99 -7.37 1.01
N SER A 68 -16.77 -8.24 0.35
CA SER A 68 -18.18 -8.45 0.70
C SER A 68 -18.33 -9.01 2.12
N ILE A 69 -17.51 -9.98 2.51
CA ILE A 69 -17.51 -10.54 3.87
C ILE A 69 -17.17 -9.44 4.89
N PHE A 70 -16.14 -8.63 4.62
CA PHE A 70 -15.74 -7.52 5.49
C PHE A 70 -16.83 -6.46 5.63
N TYR A 71 -17.52 -6.13 4.54
CA TYR A 71 -18.64 -5.18 4.55
C TYR A 71 -19.75 -5.63 5.50
N PHE A 72 -20.15 -6.91 5.47
CA PHE A 72 -21.19 -7.42 6.37
C PHE A 72 -20.78 -7.45 7.85
N ILE A 73 -19.49 -7.60 8.16
CA ILE A 73 -19.02 -7.68 9.55
C ILE A 73 -18.76 -6.28 10.14
N ILE A 74 -18.14 -5.38 9.35
CA ILE A 74 -17.54 -4.12 9.85
C ILE A 74 -18.11 -2.88 9.16
N GLY A 75 -18.78 -3.01 8.02
CA GLY A 75 -19.16 -1.88 7.15
C GLY A 75 -20.13 -0.88 7.76
N ASP A 76 -20.92 -1.31 8.75
CA ASP A 76 -21.91 -0.49 9.48
C ASP A 76 -21.26 0.41 10.56
N GLY A 77 -19.93 0.39 10.70
CA GLY A 77 -19.21 1.28 11.61
C GLY A 77 -19.44 1.01 13.11
N GLN A 78 -20.03 -0.13 13.46
CA GLN A 78 -20.38 -0.49 14.84
C GLN A 78 -19.17 -0.53 15.80
N TYR A 79 -17.97 -0.77 15.25
CA TYR A 79 -16.70 -0.80 16.00
C TYR A 79 -15.96 0.55 16.01
N ASN A 80 -16.61 1.64 15.57
CA ASN A 80 -16.08 3.01 15.63
C ASN A 80 -16.15 3.58 17.05
N THR A 81 -15.40 2.98 17.97
CA THR A 81 -15.31 3.44 19.36
C THR A 81 -14.41 4.67 19.45
N LYS A 82 -14.81 5.70 20.23
CA LYS A 82 -14.10 6.98 20.37
C LYS A 82 -12.85 6.91 21.25
N ASP A 83 -12.59 5.77 21.87
CA ASP A 83 -11.55 5.61 22.89
C ASP A 83 -10.13 5.76 22.32
N HIS A 84 -9.91 5.42 21.05
CA HIS A 84 -8.63 5.59 20.36
C HIS A 84 -8.80 6.27 19.00
N PRO A 85 -7.86 7.15 18.59
CA PRO A 85 -7.94 7.80 17.27
C PRO A 85 -7.79 6.80 16.11
N ALA A 86 -7.07 5.69 16.30
CA ALA A 86 -6.84 4.69 15.26
C ALA A 86 -8.11 3.89 14.88
N SER A 87 -9.01 3.61 15.84
CA SER A 87 -10.28 2.92 15.57
C SER A 87 -11.22 3.76 14.70
N GLN A 88 -11.17 5.10 14.85
CA GLN A 88 -11.96 6.02 14.03
C GLN A 88 -11.58 6.01 12.56
N PHE A 89 -10.33 5.69 12.23
CA PHE A 89 -9.88 5.56 10.85
C PHE A 89 -10.12 4.15 10.30
N ILE A 90 -9.87 3.10 11.09
CA ILE A 90 -9.93 1.71 10.62
C ILE A 90 -11.37 1.22 10.47
N PHE A 91 -12.25 1.55 11.42
CA PHE A 91 -13.64 1.07 11.46
C PHE A 91 -14.65 2.15 11.05
N LYS A 92 -14.19 3.13 10.26
CA LYS A 92 -15.08 4.17 9.73
C LYS A 92 -16.15 3.55 8.85
N GLU A 93 -17.38 4.03 8.98
CA GLU A 93 -18.50 3.68 8.11
C GLU A 93 -18.12 3.88 6.64
N TRP A 94 -18.35 2.85 5.82
CA TRP A 94 -17.96 2.89 4.41
C TRP A 94 -18.82 3.83 3.57
N PHE A 95 -20.09 4.03 3.97
CA PHE A 95 -21.04 4.87 3.26
C PHE A 95 -21.72 5.83 4.22
N THR A 96 -21.23 7.08 4.27
CA THR A 96 -21.89 8.16 5.03
C THR A 96 -22.96 8.86 4.19
N ASP A 97 -22.69 9.12 2.90
CA ASP A 97 -23.60 9.77 1.97
C ASP A 97 -23.58 9.06 0.62
N LEU A 98 -24.66 8.33 0.28
CA LEU A 98 -24.73 7.51 -0.94
C LEU A 98 -24.35 8.31 -2.21
N LYS A 99 -24.83 9.55 -2.34
CA LYS A 99 -24.60 10.41 -3.52
C LYS A 99 -23.14 10.89 -3.62
N ALA A 100 -22.52 11.21 -2.49
CA ALA A 100 -21.11 11.61 -2.45
C ALA A 100 -20.19 10.39 -2.66
N SER A 101 -20.52 9.25 -2.04
CA SER A 101 -19.79 7.99 -2.20
C SER A 101 -19.79 7.50 -3.64
N MET A 102 -20.90 7.62 -4.38
CA MET A 102 -20.96 7.25 -5.81
C MET A 102 -20.04 8.09 -6.69
N LEU A 103 -19.91 9.40 -6.42
CA LEU A 103 -18.95 10.26 -7.13
C LEU A 103 -17.50 9.87 -6.80
N LEU A 104 -17.24 9.52 -5.54
CA LEU A 104 -15.92 9.07 -5.10
C LEU A 104 -15.55 7.69 -5.64
N MET A 105 -16.50 6.85 -6.09
CA MET A 105 -16.23 5.53 -6.69
C MET A 105 -15.46 5.59 -8.02
N ILE A 106 -15.39 6.77 -8.68
CA ILE A 106 -14.55 6.94 -9.88
C ILE A 106 -13.07 6.73 -9.53
N ALA A 107 -12.63 7.19 -8.35
CA ALA A 107 -11.25 7.05 -7.90
C ALA A 107 -10.81 5.57 -7.75
N PRO A 108 -11.49 4.70 -6.97
CA PRO A 108 -11.17 3.27 -6.92
C PRO A 108 -11.47 2.54 -8.23
N GLY A 109 -12.38 3.05 -9.07
CA GLY A 109 -12.61 2.47 -10.42
C GLY A 109 -11.35 2.53 -11.30
N SER A 110 -10.58 3.62 -11.22
CA SER A 110 -9.32 3.76 -11.98
C SER A 110 -8.20 2.84 -11.48
N GLN A 111 -8.26 2.41 -10.22
CA GLN A 111 -7.30 1.49 -9.60
C GLN A 111 -7.24 0.13 -10.31
N LEU A 112 -8.33 -0.29 -10.98
CA LEU A 112 -8.39 -1.56 -11.70
C LEU A 112 -7.35 -1.64 -12.84
N LEU A 113 -7.19 -0.54 -13.57
CA LEU A 113 -6.23 -0.44 -14.67
C LEU A 113 -4.79 -0.38 -14.15
N CYS A 114 -4.60 0.28 -13.00
CA CYS A 114 -3.31 0.37 -12.33
C CYS A 114 -2.83 -1.02 -11.89
N PHE A 115 -3.68 -1.78 -11.19
CA PHE A 115 -3.34 -3.14 -10.77
C PHE A 115 -3.07 -4.07 -11.94
N TYR A 116 -3.81 -3.97 -13.05
CA TYR A 116 -3.49 -4.77 -14.24
C TYR A 116 -2.05 -4.53 -14.74
N SER A 117 -1.61 -3.26 -14.74
CA SER A 117 -0.24 -2.89 -15.10
C SER A 117 0.78 -3.44 -14.08
N PHE A 118 0.44 -3.40 -12.80
CA PHE A 118 1.26 -3.97 -11.73
C PHE A 118 1.44 -5.49 -11.87
N PHE A 119 0.36 -6.24 -12.07
CA PHE A 119 0.43 -7.70 -12.26
C PHE A 119 1.26 -8.06 -13.49
N THR A 120 1.14 -7.29 -14.57
CA THR A 120 1.99 -7.43 -15.75
C THR A 120 3.46 -7.20 -15.40
N ALA A 121 3.79 -6.13 -14.67
CA ALA A 121 5.17 -5.85 -14.25
C ALA A 121 5.76 -6.98 -13.39
N TYR A 122 5.02 -7.49 -12.40
CA TYR A 122 5.45 -8.59 -11.53
C TYR A 122 5.56 -9.93 -12.26
N SER A 123 4.74 -10.18 -13.28
CA SER A 123 4.84 -11.38 -14.10
C SER A 123 6.18 -11.42 -14.86
N ILE A 124 6.60 -10.30 -15.44
CA ILE A 124 7.78 -10.21 -16.31
C ILE A 124 9.07 -9.99 -15.51
N ALA A 125 9.09 -9.04 -14.58
CA ALA A 125 10.28 -8.66 -13.84
C ALA A 125 10.38 -9.41 -12.49
N SER A 126 11.60 -9.50 -11.93
CA SER A 126 11.75 -10.04 -10.57
C SER A 126 11.19 -9.04 -9.54
N PRO A 127 10.57 -9.49 -8.43
CA PRO A 127 10.02 -8.58 -7.42
C PRO A 127 11.03 -7.54 -6.91
N ALA A 128 12.31 -7.93 -6.80
CA ALA A 128 13.40 -7.05 -6.36
C ALA A 128 13.67 -5.86 -7.30
N VAL A 129 13.36 -5.99 -8.59
CA VAL A 129 13.48 -4.90 -9.58
C VAL A 129 12.25 -3.99 -9.57
N VAL A 130 11.08 -4.52 -9.19
CA VAL A 130 9.82 -3.77 -9.15
C VAL A 130 9.66 -2.99 -7.84
N SER A 131 10.11 -3.52 -6.70
CA SER A 131 10.00 -2.87 -5.38
C SER A 131 10.47 -1.40 -5.32
N PRO A 132 11.58 -0.97 -5.96
CA PRO A 132 11.99 0.43 -6.01
C PRO A 132 10.93 1.38 -6.58
N PHE A 133 10.16 0.91 -7.56
CA PHE A 133 9.09 1.69 -8.19
C PHE A 133 7.91 1.87 -7.25
N GLU A 134 7.61 0.88 -6.41
CA GLU A 134 6.55 1.01 -5.41
C GLU A 134 6.85 2.14 -4.43
N TYR A 135 8.12 2.29 -4.04
CA TYR A 135 8.53 3.35 -3.14
C TYR A 135 8.43 4.75 -3.75
N SER A 136 8.33 4.88 -5.07
CA SER A 136 8.01 6.17 -5.71
C SER A 136 6.65 6.71 -5.24
N ILE A 137 5.75 5.85 -4.75
CA ILE A 137 4.48 6.28 -4.17
C ILE A 137 4.69 7.18 -2.94
N LEU A 138 5.79 7.00 -2.19
CA LEU A 138 6.10 7.83 -1.02
C LEU A 138 6.42 9.27 -1.45
N LEU A 139 7.12 9.43 -2.58
CA LEU A 139 7.39 10.73 -3.18
C LEU A 139 6.05 11.39 -3.60
N TRP A 140 5.21 10.67 -4.34
CA TRP A 140 3.92 11.19 -4.79
C TRP A 140 2.96 11.50 -3.62
N SER A 141 3.00 10.67 -2.56
CA SER A 141 2.23 10.88 -1.33
C SER A 141 2.68 12.13 -0.59
N SER A 142 3.99 12.39 -0.51
CA SER A 142 4.50 13.60 0.12
C SER A 142 4.16 14.85 -0.70
N LEU A 143 4.20 14.76 -2.03
CA LEU A 143 3.82 15.86 -2.92
C LEU A 143 2.32 16.17 -2.83
N SER A 144 1.46 15.15 -2.81
CA SER A 144 0.02 15.35 -2.65
C SER A 144 -0.32 15.91 -1.27
N GLY A 145 0.35 15.45 -0.20
CA GLY A 145 0.28 16.03 1.13
C GLY A 145 0.54 17.54 1.12
N TRP A 146 1.62 17.95 0.45
CA TRP A 146 1.97 19.36 0.34
C TRP A 146 0.96 20.17 -0.50
N ILE A 147 0.52 19.67 -1.66
CA ILE A 147 -0.37 20.39 -2.58
C ILE A 147 -1.78 20.55 -2.00
N PHE A 148 -2.34 19.50 -1.40
CA PHE A 148 -3.75 19.48 -0.97
C PHE A 148 -3.93 19.87 0.50
N PHE A 149 -2.96 19.55 1.35
CA PHE A 149 -3.06 19.74 2.81
C PHE A 149 -2.08 20.77 3.35
N ASN A 150 -1.25 21.36 2.48
CA ASN A 150 -0.21 22.33 2.85
C ASN A 150 0.76 21.80 3.92
N GLU A 151 0.93 20.47 3.97
CA GLU A 151 1.86 19.77 4.86
C GLU A 151 3.27 19.85 4.29
N ILE A 152 4.13 20.63 4.94
CA ILE A 152 5.52 20.80 4.49
C ILE A 152 6.32 19.55 4.91
N PRO A 153 6.94 18.81 3.98
CA PRO A 153 7.72 17.64 4.32
C PRO A 153 8.93 18.02 5.18
N ASN A 154 9.14 17.25 6.25
CA ASN A 154 10.27 17.42 7.15
C ASN A 154 11.59 17.03 6.42
N LEU A 155 12.73 17.51 6.93
CA LEU A 155 14.07 17.17 6.41
C LEU A 155 14.28 15.66 6.28
N GLN A 156 13.76 14.87 7.23
CA GLN A 156 13.83 13.41 7.19
C GLN A 156 13.10 12.83 5.97
N THR A 157 11.92 13.34 5.64
CA THR A 157 11.14 12.93 4.47
C THR A 157 11.88 13.25 3.17
N ILE A 158 12.48 14.45 3.10
CA ILE A 158 13.26 14.89 1.93
C ILE A 158 14.47 13.98 1.72
N VAL A 159 15.26 13.72 2.77
CA VAL A 159 16.41 12.82 2.71
C VAL A 159 15.99 11.41 2.31
N GLY A 160 14.87 10.92 2.87
CA GLY A 160 14.27 9.65 2.48
C GLY A 160 14.01 9.59 0.97
N ILE A 161 13.26 10.55 0.41
CA ILE A 161 12.95 10.62 -1.02
C ILE A 161 14.21 10.59 -1.89
N PHE A 162 15.26 11.34 -1.52
CA PHE A 162 16.54 11.33 -2.25
C PHE A 162 17.17 9.93 -2.33
N ILE A 163 17.15 9.19 -1.23
CA ILE A 163 17.70 7.82 -1.17
C ILE A 163 16.88 6.87 -2.05
N ILE A 164 15.56 7.01 -2.10
CA ILE A 164 14.68 6.20 -2.97
C ILE A 164 15.07 6.40 -4.44
N VAL A 165 15.26 7.66 -4.86
CA VAL A 165 15.62 7.99 -6.24
C VAL A 165 17.01 7.43 -6.59
N ILE A 166 18.00 7.59 -5.72
CA ILE A 166 19.35 7.06 -5.92
C ILE A 166 19.35 5.53 -5.98
N SER A 167 18.60 4.88 -5.08
CA SER A 167 18.43 3.42 -5.06
C SER A 167 17.80 2.90 -6.36
N GLY A 168 16.81 3.61 -6.90
CA GLY A 168 16.19 3.27 -8.18
C GLY A 168 17.18 3.34 -9.33
N ILE A 169 17.97 4.42 -9.41
CA ILE A 169 19.01 4.60 -10.44
C ILE A 169 20.08 3.49 -10.33
N TYR A 170 20.49 3.14 -9.11
CA TYR A 170 21.52 2.13 -8.88
C TYR A 170 21.11 0.72 -9.35
N ILE A 171 19.81 0.40 -9.36
CA ILE A 171 19.33 -0.91 -9.84
C ILE A 171 19.36 -1.00 -11.37
N PHE A 172 19.28 0.14 -12.06
CA PHE A 172 19.35 0.20 -13.52
C PHE A 172 20.78 0.21 -14.08
N PHE A 173 21.76 0.63 -13.27
CA PHE A 173 23.17 0.57 -13.65
C PHE A 173 23.76 -0.76 -13.13
N PRO A 174 24.01 -1.75 -14.01
CA PRO A 174 24.60 -3.03 -13.64
C PRO A 174 26.04 -2.90 -13.11
#